data_AF-A0A661WE20-F1
#
_entry.id   AF-A0A661WE20-F1
#
_cell.length_a   1.000
_cell.length_b   1.000
_cell.length_c   1.000
_cell.angle_alpha   90.00
_cell.angle_beta   90.00
_cell.angle_gamma   90.00
#
_symmetry.space_group_name_H-M   'P 1'
#
loop_
_entity.id
_entity.type
_entity.pdbx_description
1 polymer ?
#
loop_
_entity_poly.entity_id
_entity_poly.type
_entity_poly.pdbx_seq_one_letter_code
_entity_poly.pdbx_strand_id
1 'polypeptide(L)' 'WRHQVDSYSIGNIQSRSIQEIWTDREFITLRDHLLGDNFSPCLSCQNCWLSEDNRLDCMGYEHPTCGGCLWAKGLITCP' A
#
# COMPACT_ATOMS: atom_id res chain seq x y z
N TRP A 1 -20.18 0.42 -5.58
CA TRP A 1 -18.82 0.98 -5.48
C TRP A 1 -17.86 -0.16 -5.19
N ARG A 2 -17.02 -0.54 -6.16
CA ARG A 2 -16.03 -1.60 -6.00
C ARG A 2 -14.66 -0.94 -6.02
N HIS A 3 -13.96 -0.95 -4.88
CA HIS A 3 -12.57 -0.53 -4.82
C HIS A 3 -11.71 -1.55 -5.57
N GLN A 4 -11.06 -1.12 -6.65
CA GLN A 4 -10.18 -1.96 -7.45
C GLN A 4 -8.78 -1.95 -6.85
N VAL A 5 -8.30 -3.11 -6.44
CA VAL A 5 -6.97 -3.26 -5.84
C VAL A 5 -6.10 -4.03 -6.81
N ASP A 6 -5.08 -3.35 -7.35
CA ASP A 6 -4.03 -3.98 -8.14
C ASP A 6 -2.95 -4.52 -7.18
N SER A 7 -2.45 -5.73 -7.44
CA SER A 7 -1.42 -6.35 -6.61
C SER A 7 -0.08 -5.64 -6.81
N TYR A 8 0.65 -5.42 -5.71
CA TYR A 8 1.99 -4.86 -5.73
C TYR A 8 3.02 -5.88 -5.23
N SER A 9 4.19 -5.95 -5.86
CA SER A 9 5.25 -6.92 -5.54
C SER A 9 6.62 -6.37 -5.90
N ILE A 10 7.55 -6.38 -4.94
CA ILE A 10 8.90 -5.80 -5.09
C ILE A 10 9.96 -6.86 -5.45
N GLY A 11 9.65 -8.15 -5.29
CA GLY A 11 10.63 -9.20 -5.61
C GLY A 11 10.07 -10.60 -5.59
N ASN A 12 10.92 -11.54 -6.02
CA ASN A 12 10.64 -12.97 -6.05
C ASN A 12 11.82 -13.73 -5.42
N ILE A 13 11.53 -14.55 -4.41
CA ILE A 13 12.53 -15.34 -3.67
C ILE A 13 13.23 -16.40 -4.52
N GLN A 14 12.65 -16.78 -5.67
CA GLN A 14 13.28 -17.68 -6.65
C GLN A 14 14.42 -16.98 -7.41
N SER A 15 14.45 -15.65 -7.40
CA SER A 15 15.41 -14.84 -8.16
C SER A 15 16.36 -14.02 -7.27
N ARG A 16 15.90 -13.59 -6.10
CA ARG A 16 16.65 -12.79 -5.12
C ARG A 16 16.47 -13.38 -3.73
N SER A 17 17.50 -13.32 -2.90
CA SER A 17 17.36 -13.71 -1.49
C SER A 17 16.40 -12.77 -0.74
N ILE A 18 15.81 -13.28 0.35
CA ILE A 18 14.95 -12.46 1.24
C ILE A 18 15.73 -11.24 1.76
N GLN A 19 17.01 -11.40 2.11
CA GLN A 19 17.86 -10.31 2.58
C GLN A 19 17.94 -9.20 1.52
N GLU A 20 18.20 -9.54 0.27
CA GLU A 20 18.31 -8.57 -0.83
C GLU A 20 17.00 -7.84 -1.11
N ILE A 21 15.86 -8.52 -1.00
CA ILE A 21 14.53 -7.89 -1.16
C ILE A 21 14.24 -6.98 0.05
N TRP A 22 14.56 -7.44 1.26
CA TRP A 22 14.30 -6.73 2.51
C TRP A 22 15.10 -5.42 2.66
N THR A 23 16.32 -5.41 2.12
CA THR A 23 17.19 -4.23 2.07
C THR A 23 17.06 -3.43 0.77
N ASP A 24 16.15 -3.82 -0.12
CA ASP A 24 15.86 -3.05 -1.33
C ASP A 24 15.28 -1.68 -0.95
N ARG A 25 15.73 -0.63 -1.64
CA ARG A 25 15.27 0.74 -1.37
C ARG A 25 13.75 0.88 -1.55
N GLU A 26 13.18 0.18 -2.51
CA GLU A 26 11.73 0.18 -2.78
C GLU A 26 10.97 -0.44 -1.59
N PHE A 27 11.45 -1.56 -1.07
CA PHE A 27 10.84 -2.23 0.09
C PHE A 27 11.02 -1.44 1.39
N ILE A 28 12.18 -0.82 1.59
CA ILE A 28 12.41 0.10 2.72
C ILE A 28 11.42 1.25 2.68
N THR A 29 11.27 1.91 1.53
CA THR A 29 10.36 3.05 1.36
C THR A 29 8.91 2.65 1.64
N LEU A 30 8.46 1.51 1.09
CA LEU A 30 7.13 0.97 1.38
C LEU A 30 6.94 0.71 2.88
N ARG A 31 7.90 0.04 3.51
CA ARG A 31 7.83 -0.30 4.94
C ARG A 31 7.79 0.93 5.82
N ASP A 32 8.59 1.94 5.51
CA ASP A 32 8.62 3.19 6.27
C ASP A 32 7.28 3.93 6.17
N HIS A 33 6.64 3.93 4.99
CA HIS A 33 5.28 4.48 4.84
C HIS A 33 4.24 3.69 5.65
N LEU A 34 4.29 2.36 5.58
CA LEU A 34 3.34 1.49 6.29
C LEU A 34 3.46 1.61 7.81
N LEU A 35 4.68 1.64 8.34
CA LEU A 35 4.95 1.74 9.78
C LEU A 35 4.78 3.16 10.32
N GLY A 36 4.94 4.18 9.47
CA GLY A 36 4.73 5.58 9.83
C GLY A 36 3.27 6.04 9.87
N ASP A 37 2.30 5.17 9.51
CA ASP A 37 0.87 5.51 9.36
C ASP A 37 0.61 6.73 8.46
N ASN A 38 1.49 6.95 7.48
CA ASN A 38 1.38 8.05 6.52
C ASN A 38 0.40 7.70 5.40
N PHE A 39 -0.88 7.57 5.76
CA PHE A 39 -1.93 7.26 4.78
C PHE A 39 -2.93 8.38 4.61
N SER A 40 -3.41 8.53 3.38
CA SER A 40 -4.62 9.30 3.10
C SER A 40 -5.83 8.75 3.87
N PRO A 41 -6.77 9.59 4.33
CA PRO A 41 -7.93 9.19 5.14
C PRO A 41 -9.07 8.59 4.28
N CYS A 42 -8.74 7.74 3.30
CA CYS A 42 -9.70 7.28 2.29
C CYS A 42 -10.88 6.52 2.90
N LEU A 43 -10.65 5.71 3.94
CA LEU A 43 -11.72 4.98 4.65
C LEU A 43 -12.77 5.89 5.29
N SER A 44 -12.39 7.06 5.81
CA SER A 44 -13.33 8.00 6.44
C SER A 44 -13.87 9.04 5.45
N CYS A 45 -13.13 9.34 4.38
CA CYS A 45 -13.54 10.32 3.38
C CYS A 45 -14.60 9.77 2.43
N GLN A 46 -14.34 8.63 1.77
CA GLN A 46 -15.22 7.92 0.82
C GLN A 46 -15.91 8.77 -0.28
N ASN A 47 -15.43 9.99 -0.54
CA ASN A 47 -16.14 10.98 -1.36
C ASN A 47 -15.34 11.49 -2.57
N CYS A 48 -14.28 10.77 -2.99
CA CYS A 48 -13.48 11.14 -4.15
C CYS A 48 -13.13 9.94 -5.04
N TRP A 49 -12.94 10.21 -6.33
CA TRP A 49 -12.57 9.22 -7.34
C TRP A 49 -11.20 8.58 -7.08
N LEU A 50 -10.30 9.26 -6.36
CA LEU A 50 -9.01 8.74 -5.91
C LEU A 50 -9.15 7.59 -4.89
N SER A 51 -10.34 7.36 -4.34
CA SER A 51 -10.61 6.22 -3.45
C SER A 51 -11.11 4.96 -4.19
N GLU A 52 -11.22 5.02 -5.52
CA GLU A 52 -11.71 3.90 -6.34
C GLU A 52 -10.64 2.85 -6.64
N ASP A 53 -9.36 3.23 -6.64
CA ASP A 53 -8.24 2.30 -6.83
C ASP A 53 -7.03 2.60 -5.93
N ASN A 54 -5.99 1.78 -6.01
CA ASN A 54 -4.77 1.91 -5.23
C ASN A 54 -3.58 2.50 -6.01
N ARG A 55 -3.83 3.34 -7.03
CA ARG A 55 -2.76 3.87 -7.91
C ARG A 55 -2.26 5.25 -7.53
N LEU A 56 -3.13 6.10 -7.00
CA LEU A 56 -2.80 7.47 -6.60
C LEU A 56 -3.72 7.89 -5.44
N ASP A 57 -3.20 8.65 -4.48
CA ASP A 57 -4.01 9.21 -3.40
C ASP A 57 -3.93 10.74 -3.32
N CYS A 58 -4.75 11.32 -2.45
CA CYS A 58 -4.83 12.78 -2.29
C CYS A 58 -3.60 13.41 -1.61
N MET A 59 -2.68 12.60 -1.08
CA MET A 59 -1.40 13.04 -0.52
C MET A 59 -0.28 12.97 -1.57
N GLY A 60 -0.58 12.51 -2.79
CA GLY A 60 0.38 12.38 -3.88
C GLY A 60 1.22 11.11 -3.82
N TYR A 61 0.85 10.13 -2.99
CA TYR A 61 1.49 8.82 -3.04
C TYR A 61 1.02 8.04 -4.25
N GLU A 62 1.98 7.40 -4.93
CA GLU A 62 1.74 6.52 -6.06
C GLU A 62 1.54 5.06 -5.61
N HIS A 63 1.28 4.18 -6.57
CA HIS A 63 1.03 2.77 -6.34
C HIS A 63 2.16 2.09 -5.55
N PRO A 64 1.86 1.35 -4.46
CA PRO A 64 0.52 1.09 -3.93
C PRO A 64 0.09 2.13 -2.89
N THR A 65 -1.11 2.69 -3.07
CA THR A 65 -1.74 3.51 -2.02
C THR A 65 -2.54 2.63 -1.07
N CYS A 66 -2.38 2.85 0.24
CA CYS A 66 -2.91 1.96 1.28
C CYS A 66 -3.95 2.61 2.19
N GLY A 67 -4.35 3.87 1.94
CA GLY A 67 -5.33 4.59 2.76
C GLY A 67 -6.74 3.98 2.79
N GLY A 68 -7.09 3.17 1.78
CA GLY A 68 -8.32 2.38 1.74
C GLY A 68 -8.14 0.91 2.15
N CYS A 69 -6.91 0.48 2.46
CA CYS A 69 -6.61 -0.90 2.80
C CYS A 69 -6.95 -1.18 4.28
N LEU A 70 -7.95 -2.02 4.52
CA LEU A 70 -8.37 -2.41 5.87
C LEU A 70 -7.24 -3.10 6.66
N TRP A 71 -6.35 -3.83 5.95
CA TRP A 71 -5.19 -4.46 6.56
C TRP A 71 -4.15 -3.42 7.02
N ALA A 72 -3.83 -2.45 6.16
CA ALA A 72 -2.89 -1.37 6.50
C ALA A 72 -3.41 -0.52 7.67
N LYS A 73 -4.73 -0.44 7.83
CA LYS A 73 -5.40 0.23 8.97
C LYS A 73 -5.60 -0.68 10.18
N GLY A 74 -5.07 -1.90 10.17
CA GLY A 74 -5.14 -2.84 11.29
C GLY A 74 -6.55 -3.33 11.64
N LEU A 75 -7.53 -3.08 10.77
CA LEU A 75 -8.93 -3.48 10.97
C LEU A 75 -9.16 -4.95 10.63
N ILE A 76 -8.36 -5.50 9.73
CA ILE A 76 -8.35 -6.92 9.37
C ILE A 76 -6.92 -7.44 9.32
N THR A 77 -6.76 -8.74 9.50
CA THR A 77 -5.55 -9.48 9.14
C THR A 77 -5.76 -10.17 7.79
N CYS A 78 -4.76 -10.16 6.91
CA CYS A 78 -4.78 -11.07 5.76
C CYS A 78 -4.78 -12.51 6.28
N PRO A 79 -5.67 -13.40 5.77
CA PRO A 79 -5.69 -14.81 6.12
C PRO A 79 -4.42 -15.54 5.71
#